data_AF-A0A967HXS6-F1
#
_entry.id   AF-A0A967HXS6-F1
#
_cell.length_a   1.000
_cell.length_b   1.000
_cell.length_c   1.000
_cell.angle_alpha   90.00
_cell.angle_beta   90.00
_cell.angle_gamma   90.00
#
_symmetry.space_group_name_H-M   'P 1'
#
loop_
_entity.id
_entity.type
_entity.pdbx_description
1 polymer ?
#
loop_
_entity_poly.entity_id
_entity_poly.type
_entity_poly.pdbx_seq_one_letter_code
_entity_poly.pdbx_strand_id
1 'polypeptide(L)' 'DLNEYCYYVAGTVGLYLTNLLKLNGSNVSDEIFERLSVNAVSFGLFQQKLNIIRDFVEDKITKKRSFWPQS' A
#
# COMPACT_ATOMS: atom_id res chain seq x y z
N ASP A 1 0.53 8.53 -12.51
CA ASP A 1 1.59 7.50 -12.63
C ASP A 1 1.98 6.91 -11.29
N LEU A 2 2.72 7.60 -10.40
CA LEU A 2 3.20 7.00 -9.13
C LEU A 2 2.06 6.50 -8.21
N ASN A 3 1.01 7.30 -8.04
CA ASN A 3 -0.14 6.89 -7.22
C ASN A 3 -0.85 5.65 -7.78
N GLU A 4 -0.95 5.55 -9.10
CA GLU A 4 -1.58 4.42 -9.78
C GLU A 4 -0.72 3.17 -9.68
N TYR A 5 0.60 3.29 -9.88
CA TYR A 5 1.54 2.21 -9.60
C TYR A 5 1.41 1.72 -8.15
N CYS A 6 1.46 2.63 -7.16
CA CYS A 6 1.30 2.28 -5.76
C CYS A 6 -0.07 1.66 -5.45
N TYR A 7 -1.13 2.08 -6.14
CA TYR A 7 -2.44 1.43 -6.04
C TYR A 7 -2.38 -0.03 -6.44
N TYR A 8 -1.84 -0.34 -7.61
CA TYR A 8 -1.80 -1.72 -8.09
C TYR A 8 -0.90 -2.63 -7.26
N VAL A 9 0.27 -2.15 -6.83
CA VAL A 9 1.24 -3.00 -6.10
C VAL A 9 1.00 -3.08 -4.59
N ALA A 10 0.30 -2.10 -3.99
CA ALA A 10 0.12 -2.04 -2.54
C ALA A 10 -1.29 -1.63 -2.10
N GLY A 11 -1.98 -0.75 -2.81
CA GLY A 11 -3.37 -0.39 -2.51
C GLY A 11 -4.33 -1.60 -2.60
N THR A 12 -4.18 -2.43 -3.63
CA THR A 12 -4.89 -3.71 -3.79
C THR A 12 -4.60 -4.69 -2.65
N VAL A 13 -3.36 -4.74 -2.17
CA VAL A 13 -2.95 -5.55 -1.02
C VAL A 13 -3.62 -5.04 0.26
N GLY A 14 -3.72 -3.72 0.45
CA GLY A 14 -4.46 -3.13 1.55
C GLY A 14 -5.94 -3.55 1.55
N LEU A 15 -6.59 -3.52 0.39
CA LEU A 15 -7.97 -4.02 0.22
C LEU A 15 -8.08 -5.52 0.53
N TYR A 16 -7.17 -6.33 0.01
CA TYR A 16 -7.14 -7.77 0.25
C TYR A 16 -7.01 -8.11 1.74
N LEU A 17 -6.05 -7.48 2.44
CA LEU A 17 -5.83 -7.69 3.87
C LEU A 17 -7.04 -7.26 4.69
N THR A 18 -7.64 -6.11 4.39
CA THR A 18 -8.84 -5.63 5.09
C THR A 18 -10.01 -6.62 4.95
N ASN A 19 -10.22 -7.20 3.76
CA ASN A 19 -11.25 -8.23 3.55
C ASN A 19 -10.91 -9.54 4.25
N LEU A 20 -9.64 -9.97 4.26
CA LEU A 20 -9.22 -11.15 5.01
C LEU A 20 -9.47 -10.99 6.52
N LEU A 21 -9.22 -9.79 7.07
CA LEU A 21 -9.49 -9.48 8.46
C LEU A 21 -10.99 -9.54 8.78
N LYS A 22 -11.86 -9.14 7.85
CA LYS A 22 -13.32 -9.30 8.02
C LYS A 22 -13.75 -10.76 8.06
N LEU A 23 -13.15 -11.60 7.22
CA LEU A 23 -13.52 -13.00 7.10
C LEU A 23 -12.96 -13.87 8.23
N ASN A 24 -11.74 -13.58 8.69
CA ASN A 24 -11.01 -14.47 9.60
C ASN A 24 -10.59 -13.82 10.93
N GLY A 25 -10.79 -12.51 11.10
CA GLY A 25 -10.40 -11.79 12.31
C GLY A 25 -11.38 -12.00 13.46
N SER A 26 -10.88 -12.42 14.62
CA SER A 26 -11.71 -12.70 15.81
C SER A 26 -12.32 -11.46 16.46
N ASN A 27 -11.81 -10.25 16.18
CA ASN A 27 -12.21 -9.00 16.82
C ASN A 27 -12.46 -7.85 15.82
N VAL A 28 -13.02 -8.15 14.65
CA VAL A 28 -13.32 -7.15 13.62
C VAL A 28 -14.83 -6.94 13.55
N SER A 29 -15.33 -5.98 14.34
CA SER A 29 -16.72 -5.52 14.24
C SER A 29 -16.99 -4.84 12.89
N ASP A 30 -18.26 -4.67 12.53
CA ASP A 30 -18.64 -3.92 11.32
C ASP A 30 -18.09 -2.50 11.34
N GLU A 31 -18.16 -1.80 12.47
CA GLU A 31 -17.60 -0.46 12.63
C GLU A 31 -16.07 -0.42 12.41
N ILE A 32 -15.34 -1.39 12.96
CA ILE A 32 -13.89 -1.50 12.74
C ILE A 32 -13.62 -1.79 11.26
N PHE A 33 -14.38 -2.69 10.65
CA PHE A 33 -14.23 -3.02 9.24
C PHE A 33 -14.50 -1.84 8.32
N GLU A 34 -15.52 -1.02 8.58
CA GLU A 34 -15.80 0.19 7.81
C GLU A 34 -14.63 1.17 7.88
N ARG A 35 -14.10 1.42 9.08
CA ARG A 35 -12.92 2.27 9.27
C ARG A 35 -11.69 1.74 8.54
N LEU A 36 -11.45 0.43 8.57
CA LEU A 36 -10.36 -0.20 7.83
C LEU A 36 -10.57 -0.09 6.32
N SER A 37 -11.80 -0.29 5.84
CA SER A 37 -12.16 -0.28 4.42
C SER A 37 -11.95 1.10 3.79
N VAL A 38 -12.38 2.17 4.46
CA VAL A 38 -12.16 3.56 4.03
C VAL A 38 -10.67 3.89 3.88
N ASN A 39 -9.81 3.29 4.72
CA ASN A 39 -8.38 3.57 4.76
C ASN A 39 -7.51 2.55 4.03
N ALA A 40 -8.07 1.43 3.56
CA ALA A 40 -7.32 0.27 3.07
C ALA A 40 -6.34 0.62 1.94
N VAL A 41 -6.81 1.36 0.95
CA VAL A 41 -5.98 1.80 -0.18
C VAL A 41 -4.90 2.77 0.31
N SER A 42 -5.29 3.81 1.04
CA SER A 42 -4.36 4.83 1.54
C SER A 42 -3.26 4.23 2.43
N PHE A 43 -3.58 3.21 3.23
CA PHE A 43 -2.62 2.45 4.03
C PHE A 43 -1.57 1.75 3.16
N GLY A 44 -1.97 1.06 2.10
CA GLY A 44 -1.05 0.42 1.15
C GLY A 44 -0.18 1.44 0.40
N LEU A 45 -0.79 2.52 -0.09
CA LEU A 45 -0.09 3.61 -0.77
C LEU A 45 0.97 4.26 0.13
N PHE A 46 0.63 4.52 1.38
CA PHE A 46 1.54 5.12 2.36
C PHE A 46 2.77 4.25 2.58
N GLN A 47 2.57 2.96 2.84
CA GLN A 47 3.68 2.01 3.01
C GLN A 47 4.57 1.91 1.77
N GLN A 48 3.97 1.84 0.58
CA GLN A 48 4.74 1.73 -0.65
C GLN A 48 5.57 2.99 -0.93
N LYS A 49 5.02 4.17 -0.66
CA LYS A 49 5.75 5.43 -0.81
C LYS A 49 6.92 5.53 0.17
N LEU A 50 6.75 5.08 1.42
CA LEU A 50 7.86 5.02 2.38
C LEU A 50 8.98 4.09 1.89
N ASN A 51 8.64 2.92 1.35
CA ASN A 51 9.65 2.02 0.77
C ASN A 51 10.38 2.68 -0.41
N ILE A 52 9.66 3.33 -1.33
CA ILE A 52 10.26 4.02 -2.48
C ILE A 52 11.25 5.12 -2.03
N ILE A 53 10.91 5.88 -0.97
CA ILE A 53 11.79 6.93 -0.43
C ILE A 53 13.02 6.30 0.23
N ARG A 54 12.82 5.31 1.09
CA ARG A 54 13.90 4.63 1.83
C ARG A 54 14.90 3.96 0.87
N ASP A 55 14.38 3.32 -0.17
CA ASP A 55 15.16 2.45 -1.06
C ASP A 55 15.73 3.19 -2.29
N PHE A 56 15.54 4.52 -2.37
CA PHE A 56 15.91 5.34 -3.54
C PHE A 56 17.34 5.09 -4.04
N VAL A 57 18.31 5.08 -3.13
CA VAL A 57 19.74 4.91 -3.47
C VAL A 57 20.00 3.52 -4.04
N GLU A 58 19.47 2.48 -3.40
CA GLU A 58 19.65 1.09 -3.81
C GLU A 58 18.98 0.81 -5.16
N ASP A 59 17.74 1.28 -5.32
CA ASP A 59 16.98 1.07 -6.55
C ASP A 59 17.67 1.73 -7.74
N LYS A 60 18.17 2.97 -7.57
CA LYS A 60 18.83 3.72 -8.63
C LYS A 60 20.20 3.19 -8.99
N ILE A 61 21.05 2.91 -7.99
CA ILE A 61 22.47 2.59 -8.19
C ILE A 61 22.67 1.10 -8.47
N THR A 62 22.07 0.24 -7.63
CA THR A 62 22.32 -1.21 -7.66
C THR A 62 21.39 -1.90 -8.64
N LYS A 63 20.09 -1.63 -8.56
CA LYS A 63 19.06 -2.34 -9.34
C LYS A 63 18.79 -1.71 -10.71
N LYS A 64 19.30 -0.51 -10.97
CA LYS A 64 19.06 0.28 -12.20
C LYS A 64 17.57 0.45 -12.51
N ARG A 65 16.77 0.71 -11.47
CA ARG A 65 15.33 1.01 -11.55
C ARG A 65 15.06 2.37 -10.93
N SER A 66 13.98 3.02 -11.34
CA SER A 66 13.54 4.27 -10.71
C SER A 66 12.03 4.24 -10.52
N PHE A 67 11.60 4.39 -9.28
CA PHE A 67 10.19 4.61 -8.92
C PHE A 67 9.94 6.09 -8.55
N TRP A 68 10.97 6.94 -8.66
CA TRP A 68 10.85 8.36 -8.36
C TRP A 68 10.03 9.08 -9.45
N PRO A 69 9.02 9.87 -9.09
CA PRO A 69 8.17 10.54 -10.06
C PRO A 69 8.98 11.56 -10.86
N GLN A 70 8.72 11.64 -12.16
CA GLN A 70 9.39 12.57 -13.09
C GLN A 70 8.55 13.82 -13.39
N SER A 71 7.33 13.89 -12.85
CA SER A 71 6.34 14.97 -13.01
C SER A 71 5.53 15.12 -11.74
#